data_AF-A0A7C4MA09-F1
#
_entry.id   AF-A0A7C4MA09-F1
#
_cell.length_a   1.000
_cell.length_b   1.000
_cell.length_c   1.000
_cell.angle_alpha   90.00
_cell.angle_beta   90.00
_cell.angle_gamma   90.00
#
_symmetry.space_group_name_H-M   'P 1'
#
loop_
_entity.id
_entity.type
_entity.pdbx_description
1 polymer ?
#
loop_
_entity_poly.entity_id
_entity_poly.type
_entity_poly.pdbx_seq_one_letter_code
_entity_poly.pdbx_strand_id
1 'polypeptide(L)'
;MGIGFMALKIKKEFMCLNKENLIKKAKENAINNIKELGGISYLCVFKALYDMLETDIPYEAVKLLTGFTLGVGLSGNICAALLSGIAVLGLVYGRVSPMGDLEKRKFRDIVKNETLSAKDKARLLLSMSKELFIYNQLVNRFKRKFGSLLCSDLWSDWKENPICIARFKRCHEIIVETAGMTMELLLDANEKGLTSLPVGDTVYSYLFAE
;
A
#
# COMPACT_ATOMS: atom_id res chain seq x y z
N MET A 1 3.04 -12.14 24.52
CA MET A 1 1.81 -11.87 23.75
C MET A 1 2.25 -11.44 22.36
N GLY A 2 2.02 -12.28 21.35
CA GLY A 2 2.34 -11.91 19.96
C GLY A 2 1.51 -10.72 19.53
N ILE A 3 2.09 -9.84 18.71
CA ILE A 3 1.37 -8.77 18.02
C ILE A 3 0.32 -9.50 17.15
N GLY A 4 -0.91 -9.56 17.64
CA GLY A 4 -1.98 -10.30 16.97
C GLY A 4 -2.41 -9.51 15.74
N PHE A 5 -1.75 -9.74 14.61
CA PHE A 5 -2.25 -9.26 13.33
C PHE A 5 -3.62 -9.88 13.08
N MET A 6 -4.59 -9.05 12.69
CA MET A 6 -5.91 -9.54 12.34
C MET A 6 -5.78 -10.40 11.08
N ALA A 7 -6.27 -11.64 11.12
CA ALA A 7 -6.30 -12.49 9.94
C ALA A 7 -7.18 -11.81 8.86
N LEU A 8 -6.79 -11.92 7.59
CA LEU A 8 -7.59 -11.40 6.49
C LEU A 8 -8.96 -12.06 6.53
N LYS A 9 -10.02 -11.25 6.62
CA LYS A 9 -11.39 -11.71 6.51
C LYS A 9 -12.02 -11.08 5.28
N ILE A 10 -12.41 -11.94 4.34
CA ILE A 10 -13.13 -11.56 3.13
C ILE A 10 -14.61 -11.79 3.41
N LYS A 11 -15.47 -10.86 2.99
CA LYS A 11 -16.92 -10.99 3.20
C LYS A 11 -17.43 -12.28 2.56
N LYS A 12 -18.39 -12.92 3.24
CA LYS A 12 -19.00 -14.19 2.84
C LYS A 12 -19.40 -14.27 1.36
N GLU A 13 -19.90 -13.18 0.78
CA GLU A 13 -20.32 -13.12 -0.63
C GLU A 13 -19.18 -13.31 -1.65
N PHE A 14 -17.92 -13.10 -1.24
CA PHE A 14 -16.74 -13.29 -2.09
C PHE A 14 -15.92 -14.54 -1.74
N MET A 15 -16.25 -15.25 -0.66
CA MET A 15 -15.47 -16.39 -0.15
C MET A 15 -15.38 -17.58 -1.12
N CYS A 16 -16.31 -17.69 -2.08
CA CYS A 16 -16.29 -18.73 -3.09
C CYS A 16 -15.34 -18.43 -4.27
N LEU A 17 -14.81 -17.21 -4.35
CA LEU A 17 -13.92 -16.80 -5.43
C LEU A 17 -12.49 -17.29 -5.15
N ASN A 18 -11.84 -17.80 -6.19
CA ASN A 18 -10.41 -18.07 -6.13
C ASN A 18 -9.60 -16.74 -6.15
N LYS A 19 -8.29 -16.85 -5.91
CA LYS A 19 -7.37 -15.71 -5.86
C LYS A 19 -7.44 -14.81 -7.09
N GLU A 20 -7.42 -15.38 -8.29
CA GLU A 20 -7.48 -14.62 -9.55
C GLU A 20 -8.80 -13.85 -9.68
N ASN A 21 -9.92 -14.50 -9.36
CA ASN A 21 -11.24 -13.88 -9.40
C ASN A 21 -11.42 -12.81 -8.33
N LEU A 22 -10.81 -12.94 -7.16
CA LEU A 22 -10.80 -11.89 -6.14
C LEU A 22 -10.03 -10.65 -6.62
N ILE A 23 -8.85 -10.84 -7.23
CA ILE A 23 -8.06 -9.74 -7.81
C ILE A 23 -8.85 -9.06 -8.94
N LYS A 24 -9.46 -9.85 -9.83
CA LYS A 24 -10.32 -9.34 -10.91
C LYS A 24 -11.51 -8.57 -10.35
N LYS A 25 -12.17 -9.08 -9.32
CA LYS A 25 -13.31 -8.42 -8.67
C LYS A 25 -12.90 -7.08 -8.05
N ALA A 26 -11.74 -7.00 -7.41
CA ALA A 26 -11.22 -5.73 -6.89
C ALA A 26 -10.99 -4.70 -8.02
N LYS A 27 -10.45 -5.14 -9.16
CA LYS A 27 -10.29 -4.29 -10.36
C LYS A 27 -11.65 -3.83 -10.92
N GLU A 28 -12.61 -4.73 -11.04
CA GLU A 28 -13.98 -4.41 -11.50
C GLU A 28 -14.68 -3.41 -10.59
N ASN A 29 -14.61 -3.61 -9.27
CA ASN A 29 -15.16 -2.67 -8.30
C ASN A 29 -14.52 -1.28 -8.46
N ALA A 30 -13.21 -1.21 -8.69
CA ALA A 30 -12.52 0.05 -8.95
C ALA A 30 -12.99 0.72 -10.25
N ILE A 31 -13.26 -0.04 -11.32
CA ILE A 31 -13.84 0.48 -12.58
C ILE A 31 -15.23 1.07 -12.33
N ASN A 32 -16.08 0.38 -11.57
CA ASN A 32 -17.42 0.86 -11.26
C ASN A 32 -17.36 2.15 -10.43
N ASN A 33 -16.50 2.16 -9.42
CA ASN A 33 -16.28 3.32 -8.56
C ASN A 33 -15.77 4.56 -9.32
N ILE A 34 -14.99 4.40 -10.40
CA ILE A 34 -14.57 5.55 -11.22
C ILE A 34 -15.79 6.30 -11.78
N LYS A 35 -16.82 5.57 -12.20
CA LYS A 35 -18.07 6.17 -12.72
C LYS A 35 -18.89 6.78 -11.60
N GLU A 36 -19.08 6.05 -10.52
CA GLU A 36 -19.97 6.42 -9.41
C GLU A 36 -19.41 7.53 -8.53
N LEU A 37 -18.08 7.58 -8.36
CA LEU A 37 -17.38 8.48 -7.44
C LEU A 37 -16.55 9.55 -8.18
N GLY A 38 -16.77 9.73 -9.49
CA GLY A 38 -16.14 10.78 -10.29
C GLY A 38 -14.62 10.63 -10.48
N GLY A 39 -14.10 9.40 -10.44
CA GLY A 39 -12.66 9.12 -10.66
C GLY A 39 -11.74 9.59 -9.53
N ILE A 40 -12.28 9.94 -8.35
CA ILE A 40 -11.48 10.34 -7.19
C ILE A 40 -10.67 9.15 -6.70
N SER A 41 -9.35 9.19 -6.95
CA SER A 41 -8.52 7.97 -6.94
C SER A 41 -8.48 7.24 -5.60
N TYR A 42 -8.41 7.98 -4.47
CA TYR A 42 -8.39 7.33 -3.15
C TYR A 42 -9.75 6.69 -2.82
N LEU A 43 -10.87 7.36 -3.10
CA LEU A 43 -12.20 6.79 -2.85
C LEU A 43 -12.41 5.53 -3.68
N CYS A 44 -12.01 5.57 -4.95
CA CYS A 44 -12.21 4.45 -5.86
C CYS A 44 -11.46 3.20 -5.42
N VAL A 45 -10.19 3.34 -5.04
CA VAL A 45 -9.37 2.22 -4.55
C VAL A 45 -9.85 1.74 -3.18
N PHE A 46 -10.09 2.67 -2.25
CA PHE A 46 -10.50 2.33 -0.88
C PHE A 46 -11.83 1.57 -0.90
N LYS A 47 -12.87 2.12 -1.54
CA LYS A 47 -14.19 1.51 -1.63
C LYS A 47 -14.16 0.15 -2.32
N ALA A 48 -13.37 0.03 -3.39
CA ALA A 48 -13.28 -1.22 -4.17
C ALA A 48 -12.83 -2.41 -3.31
N LEU A 49 -11.91 -2.16 -2.37
CA LEU A 49 -11.37 -3.18 -1.48
C LEU A 49 -12.16 -3.27 -0.17
N TYR A 50 -12.53 -2.13 0.43
CA TYR A 50 -13.32 -2.06 1.66
C TYR A 50 -14.62 -2.87 1.54
N ASP A 51 -15.28 -2.81 0.38
CA ASP A 51 -16.50 -3.59 0.15
C ASP A 51 -16.28 -5.09 0.17
N MET A 52 -15.06 -5.56 -0.08
CA MET A 52 -14.72 -6.98 -0.09
C MET A 52 -14.24 -7.49 1.26
N LEU A 53 -13.85 -6.61 2.17
CA LEU A 53 -13.21 -6.96 3.44
C LEU A 53 -14.20 -6.86 4.61
N GLU A 54 -14.07 -7.78 5.57
CA GLU A 54 -14.69 -7.62 6.88
C GLU A 54 -13.73 -6.85 7.80
N THR A 55 -14.19 -5.72 8.31
CA THR A 55 -13.42 -4.87 9.23
C THR A 55 -14.38 -4.17 10.20
N ASP A 56 -13.90 -3.92 11.41
CA ASP A 56 -14.62 -3.14 12.43
C ASP A 56 -14.40 -1.63 12.27
N ILE A 57 -13.55 -1.23 11.30
CA ILE A 57 -13.30 0.18 11.00
C ILE A 57 -14.44 0.71 10.11
N PRO A 58 -15.14 1.78 10.52
CA PRO A 58 -16.25 2.32 9.74
C PRO A 58 -15.77 2.93 8.42
N TYR A 59 -16.62 2.89 7.39
CA TYR A 59 -16.29 3.40 6.07
C TYR A 59 -15.91 4.89 6.10
N GLU A 60 -16.49 5.66 7.02
CA GLU A 60 -16.22 7.08 7.26
C GLU A 60 -14.74 7.36 7.55
N ALA A 61 -13.96 6.37 8.00
CA ALA A 61 -12.50 6.50 8.14
C ALA A 61 -11.81 6.88 6.82
N VAL A 62 -12.43 6.61 5.66
CA VAL A 62 -11.94 7.06 4.35
C VAL A 62 -11.78 8.58 4.26
N LYS A 63 -12.49 9.37 5.08
CA LYS A 63 -12.33 10.84 5.16
C LYS A 63 -10.92 11.26 5.56
N LEU A 64 -10.20 10.42 6.32
CA LEU A 64 -8.79 10.66 6.63
C LEU A 64 -7.93 10.74 5.36
N LEU A 65 -8.41 10.14 4.26
CA LEU A 65 -7.69 10.12 3.00
C LEU A 65 -7.97 11.32 2.09
N THR A 66 -8.94 12.17 2.42
CA THR A 66 -9.34 13.31 1.56
C THR A 66 -8.18 14.25 1.29
N GLY A 67 -7.32 14.47 2.28
CA GLY A 67 -6.13 15.30 2.16
C GLY A 67 -5.20 14.83 1.04
N PHE A 68 -5.15 13.53 0.71
CA PHE A 68 -4.26 12.96 -0.31
C PHE A 68 -4.70 13.22 -1.75
N THR A 69 -5.84 13.87 -1.97
CA THR A 69 -6.37 14.16 -3.32
C THR A 69 -5.37 14.94 -4.16
N LEU A 70 -5.21 14.52 -5.43
CA LEU A 70 -4.21 15.05 -6.37
C LEU A 70 -2.79 15.12 -5.76
N GLY A 71 -2.48 14.22 -4.82
CA GLY A 71 -1.13 13.98 -4.32
C GLY A 71 -0.83 14.35 -2.86
N VAL A 72 -1.79 14.88 -2.09
CA VAL A 72 -1.66 15.65 -0.82
C VAL A 72 -1.83 17.14 -1.03
N GLY A 73 -3.10 17.51 -1.08
CA GLY A 73 -3.51 18.89 -1.13
C GLY A 73 -3.05 19.56 -2.42
N LEU A 74 -3.24 18.89 -3.56
CA LEU A 74 -2.91 19.42 -4.89
C LEU A 74 -1.41 19.66 -5.15
N SER A 75 -0.52 19.22 -4.26
CA SER A 75 0.91 19.52 -4.36
C SER A 75 1.67 18.65 -5.36
N GLY A 76 1.01 17.70 -6.03
CA GLY A 76 1.65 16.78 -6.98
C GLY A 76 2.52 15.68 -6.34
N ASN A 77 2.51 15.54 -5.01
CA ASN A 77 3.27 14.52 -4.27
C ASN A 77 2.64 13.12 -4.44
N ILE A 78 2.90 12.21 -3.49
CA ILE A 78 2.57 10.79 -3.58
C ILE A 78 1.13 10.50 -4.06
N CYS A 79 0.99 9.56 -5.00
CA CYS A 79 -0.28 9.23 -5.62
C CYS A 79 -1.35 8.79 -4.59
N ALA A 80 -2.55 9.37 -4.70
CA ALA A 80 -3.67 9.07 -3.82
C ALA A 80 -4.18 7.62 -3.93
N ALA A 81 -4.08 7.00 -5.13
CA ALA A 81 -4.43 5.60 -5.32
C ALA A 81 -3.48 4.68 -4.52
N LEU A 82 -2.17 4.94 -4.59
CA LEU A 82 -1.16 4.19 -3.85
C LEU A 82 -1.38 4.29 -2.35
N LEU A 83 -1.56 5.51 -1.84
CA LEU A 83 -1.83 5.74 -0.42
C LEU A 83 -3.11 5.06 0.06
N SER A 84 -4.15 5.02 -0.78
CA SER A 84 -5.36 4.28 -0.46
C SER A 84 -5.11 2.77 -0.38
N GLY A 85 -4.29 2.20 -1.25
CA GLY A 85 -3.89 0.79 -1.15
C GLY A 85 -3.14 0.52 0.16
N ILE A 86 -2.20 1.40 0.53
CA ILE A 86 -1.49 1.34 1.81
C ILE A 86 -2.45 1.41 3.01
N ALA A 87 -3.44 2.30 2.96
CA ALA A 87 -4.45 2.43 4.00
C ALA A 87 -5.27 1.14 4.15
N VAL A 88 -5.67 0.52 3.04
CA VAL A 88 -6.39 -0.77 3.07
C VAL A 88 -5.53 -1.91 3.63
N LEU A 89 -4.24 -1.99 3.29
CA LEU A 89 -3.33 -2.93 3.94
C LEU A 89 -3.30 -2.70 5.46
N GLY A 90 -3.36 -1.44 5.89
CA GLY A 90 -3.45 -1.03 7.29
C GLY A 90 -4.76 -1.44 7.99
N LEU A 91 -5.88 -1.58 7.26
CA LEU A 91 -7.14 -2.09 7.84
C LEU A 91 -7.00 -3.54 8.33
N VAL A 92 -6.09 -4.32 7.72
CA VAL A 92 -5.91 -5.75 8.04
C VAL A 92 -4.65 -5.97 8.89
N TYR A 93 -3.53 -5.36 8.49
CA TYR A 93 -2.21 -5.59 9.07
C TYR A 93 -1.64 -4.36 9.78
N GLY A 94 -2.47 -3.36 10.07
CA GLY A 94 -2.08 -2.19 10.85
C GLY A 94 -1.75 -2.56 12.30
N ARG A 95 -0.80 -1.84 12.89
CA ARG A 95 -0.50 -1.94 14.33
C ARG A 95 -1.17 -0.78 15.08
N VAL A 96 -1.76 -1.09 16.23
CA VAL A 96 -2.29 -0.09 17.17
C VAL A 96 -1.37 0.13 18.37
N SER A 97 -0.51 -0.86 18.67
CA SER A 97 0.45 -0.78 19.77
C SER A 97 1.82 -0.27 19.29
N PRO A 98 2.54 0.48 20.14
CA PRO A 98 3.94 0.79 19.88
C PRO A 98 4.79 -0.48 19.95
N MET A 99 6.06 -0.36 19.54
CA MET A 99 7.05 -1.43 19.73
C MET A 99 7.08 -1.91 21.19
N GLY A 100 7.25 -3.21 21.40
CA GLY A 100 7.44 -3.78 22.73
C GLY A 100 8.78 -3.36 23.34
N ASP A 101 8.93 -3.46 24.66
CA ASP A 101 10.14 -2.97 25.35
C ASP A 101 11.42 -3.72 24.93
N LEU A 102 11.30 -5.01 24.62
CA LEU A 102 12.39 -5.80 24.04
C LEU A 102 12.80 -5.27 22.67
N GLU A 103 11.83 -4.93 21.81
CA GLU A 103 12.09 -4.38 20.47
C GLU A 103 12.69 -2.98 20.56
N LYS A 104 12.19 -2.13 21.46
CA LYS A 104 12.78 -0.82 21.76
C LYS A 104 14.23 -0.96 22.22
N ARG A 105 14.52 -1.94 23.09
CA ARG A 105 15.89 -2.20 23.56
C ARG A 105 16.78 -2.64 22.40
N LYS A 106 16.37 -3.63 21.60
CA LYS A 106 17.10 -4.09 20.41
C LYS A 106 17.38 -2.93 19.44
N PHE A 107 16.37 -2.09 19.17
CA PHE A 107 16.54 -0.92 18.32
C PHE A 107 17.59 0.06 18.88
N ARG A 108 17.53 0.38 20.19
CA ARG A 108 18.54 1.22 20.84
C ARG A 108 19.94 0.62 20.76
N ASP A 109 20.06 -0.69 20.97
CA ASP A 109 21.32 -1.40 20.91
C ASP A 109 21.92 -1.34 19.49
N ILE A 110 21.10 -1.52 18.44
CA ILE A 110 21.54 -1.36 17.03
C ILE A 110 22.02 0.07 16.75
N VAL A 111 21.25 1.08 17.17
CA VAL A 111 21.57 2.49 16.91
C VAL A 111 22.89 2.88 17.58
N LYS A 112 23.06 2.53 18.85
CA LYS A 112 24.22 2.92 19.69
C LYS A 112 25.47 2.08 19.44
N ASN A 113 25.37 0.95 18.77
CA ASN A 113 26.53 0.08 18.55
C ASN A 113 27.47 0.70 17.51
N GLU A 114 28.64 1.17 17.95
CA GLU A 114 29.66 1.79 17.10
C GLU A 114 30.51 0.79 16.31
N THR A 115 30.49 -0.50 16.68
CA THR A 115 31.27 -1.54 16.01
C THR A 115 30.57 -2.11 14.77
N LEU A 116 29.25 -1.91 14.65
CA LEU A 116 28.48 -2.32 13.47
C LEU A 116 28.63 -1.33 12.32
N SER A 117 28.91 -1.86 11.13
CA SER A 117 28.85 -1.09 9.89
C SER A 117 27.42 -0.58 9.62
N ALA A 118 27.29 0.49 8.82
CA ALA A 118 25.98 0.99 8.40
C ALA A 118 25.15 -0.10 7.70
N LYS A 119 25.80 -0.96 6.90
CA LYS A 119 25.18 -2.08 6.18
C LYS A 119 24.61 -3.12 7.15
N ASP A 120 25.33 -3.43 8.23
CA ASP A 120 24.88 -4.41 9.22
C ASP A 120 23.76 -3.85 10.10
N LYS A 121 23.83 -2.56 10.47
CA LYS A 121 22.71 -1.88 11.15
C LYS A 121 21.44 -1.93 10.29
N ALA A 122 21.55 -1.66 8.99
CA ALA A 122 20.43 -1.74 8.07
C ALA A 122 19.85 -3.16 7.97
N ARG A 123 20.68 -4.21 7.87
CA ARG A 123 20.22 -5.60 7.87
C ARG A 123 19.47 -5.97 9.14
N LEU A 124 19.99 -5.58 10.30
CA LEU A 124 19.35 -5.86 11.58
C LEU A 124 17.99 -5.14 11.68
N LEU A 125 17.92 -3.86 11.31
CA LEU A 125 16.68 -3.09 11.32
C LEU A 125 15.63 -3.68 10.38
N LEU A 126 16.02 -4.08 9.17
CA LEU A 126 15.13 -4.74 8.21
C LEU A 126 14.63 -6.09 8.74
N SER A 127 15.49 -6.87 9.40
CA SER A 127 15.07 -8.15 9.99
C SER A 127 14.06 -8.00 11.13
N MET A 128 14.07 -6.85 11.83
CA MET A 128 13.11 -6.50 12.86
C MET A 128 11.80 -5.91 12.33
N SER A 129 11.72 -5.53 11.05
CA SER A 129 10.61 -4.75 10.49
C SER A 129 9.91 -5.47 9.32
N LYS A 130 9.93 -6.81 9.33
CA LYS A 130 9.43 -7.64 8.21
C LYS A 130 7.94 -7.44 7.95
N GLU A 131 7.16 -7.06 8.94
CA GLU A 131 5.75 -6.71 8.80
C GLU A 131 5.52 -5.50 7.88
N LEU A 132 6.55 -4.64 7.71
CA LEU A 132 6.48 -3.51 6.80
C LEU A 132 6.64 -3.92 5.33
N PHE A 133 7.04 -5.16 5.05
CA PHE A 133 7.38 -5.60 3.69
C PHE A 133 6.15 -5.67 2.78
N ILE A 134 4.94 -5.87 3.31
CA ILE A 134 3.71 -5.78 2.51
C ILE A 134 3.50 -4.39 1.90
N TYR A 135 3.73 -3.34 2.70
CA TYR A 135 3.62 -1.95 2.25
C TYR A 135 4.75 -1.61 1.28
N ASN A 136 5.97 -2.05 1.61
CA ASN A 136 7.13 -1.92 0.74
C ASN A 136 6.90 -2.57 -0.64
N GLN A 137 6.30 -3.76 -0.68
CA GLN A 137 5.96 -4.45 -1.91
C GLN A 137 4.98 -3.65 -2.75
N LEU A 138 3.91 -3.09 -2.16
CA LEU A 138 2.96 -2.28 -2.91
C LEU A 138 3.64 -1.06 -3.55
N VAL A 139 4.46 -0.34 -2.79
CA VAL A 139 5.22 0.82 -3.29
C VAL A 139 6.16 0.43 -4.44
N ASN A 140 6.91 -0.65 -4.28
CA ASN A 140 7.86 -1.11 -5.29
C ASN A 140 7.17 -1.64 -6.56
N ARG A 141 6.09 -2.41 -6.41
CA ARG A 141 5.29 -2.89 -7.55
C ARG A 141 4.65 -1.72 -8.29
N PHE A 142 4.11 -0.73 -7.56
CA PHE A 142 3.57 0.49 -8.14
C PHE A 142 4.63 1.27 -8.92
N LYS A 143 5.80 1.54 -8.33
CA LYS A 143 6.91 2.25 -8.99
C LYS A 143 7.39 1.50 -10.23
N ARG A 144 7.59 0.18 -10.16
CA ARG A 144 7.99 -0.62 -11.33
C ARG A 144 6.98 -0.55 -12.46
N LYS A 145 5.68 -0.54 -12.15
CA LYS A 145 4.62 -0.52 -13.16
C LYS A 145 4.41 0.86 -13.79
N PHE A 146 4.48 1.93 -12.98
CA PHE A 146 4.10 3.27 -13.43
C PHE A 146 5.26 4.26 -13.56
N GLY A 147 6.46 3.90 -13.13
CA GLY A 147 7.68 4.71 -13.24
C GLY A 147 7.93 5.66 -12.06
N SER A 148 6.88 6.21 -11.46
CA SER A 148 7.01 7.12 -10.30
C SER A 148 5.97 6.82 -9.21
N LEU A 149 6.22 7.36 -8.02
CA LEU A 149 5.27 7.40 -6.91
C LEU A 149 4.55 8.76 -6.86
N LEU A 150 5.14 9.81 -7.45
CA LEU A 150 4.64 11.18 -7.39
C LEU A 150 3.55 11.39 -8.43
N CYS A 151 2.45 12.01 -8.02
CA CYS A 151 1.33 12.29 -8.89
C CYS A 151 1.77 13.15 -10.06
N SER A 152 2.59 14.20 -9.83
CA SER A 152 3.11 15.09 -10.87
C SER A 152 3.87 14.39 -11.99
N ASP A 153 4.64 13.36 -11.63
CA ASP A 153 5.44 12.61 -12.60
C ASP A 153 4.56 11.64 -13.40
N LEU A 154 3.54 11.07 -12.76
CA LEU A 154 2.63 10.11 -13.39
C LEU A 154 1.80 10.71 -14.53
N TRP A 155 1.73 12.05 -14.63
CA TRP A 155 1.08 12.76 -15.72
C TRP A 155 2.00 13.76 -16.43
N SER A 156 3.33 13.60 -16.31
CA SER A 156 4.29 14.54 -16.89
C SER A 156 4.13 14.78 -18.39
N ASP A 157 3.60 13.79 -19.11
CA ASP A 157 3.38 13.85 -20.56
C ASP A 157 2.28 14.86 -20.95
N TRP A 158 1.46 15.30 -19.99
CA TRP A 158 0.36 16.24 -20.20
C TRP A 158 0.55 17.55 -19.45
N LYS A 159 1.79 17.95 -19.13
CA LYS A 159 2.07 19.21 -18.39
C LYS A 159 1.49 20.46 -19.05
N GLU A 160 1.51 20.53 -20.39
CA GLU A 160 0.96 21.67 -21.15
C GLU A 160 -0.58 21.73 -21.11
N ASN A 161 -1.25 20.59 -20.94
CA ASN A 161 -2.70 20.51 -20.77
C ASN A 161 -3.08 19.37 -19.80
N PRO A 162 -2.96 19.61 -18.48
CA PRO A 162 -3.13 18.56 -17.46
C PRO A 162 -4.59 18.22 -17.19
N ILE A 163 -5.54 18.91 -17.84
CA ILE A 163 -6.97 18.67 -17.73
C ILE A 163 -7.47 18.11 -19.06
N CYS A 164 -7.06 16.88 -19.37
CA CYS A 164 -7.40 16.20 -20.62
C CYS A 164 -7.78 14.73 -20.42
N ILE A 165 -8.58 14.19 -21.36
CA ILE A 165 -9.09 12.81 -21.31
C ILE A 165 -7.94 11.79 -21.20
N ALA A 166 -6.83 12.00 -21.91
CA ALA A 166 -5.70 11.09 -21.90
C ALA A 166 -5.08 10.94 -20.49
N ARG A 167 -4.84 12.08 -19.81
CA ARG A 167 -4.34 12.10 -18.44
C ARG A 167 -5.30 11.45 -17.44
N PHE A 168 -6.61 11.68 -17.56
CA PHE A 168 -7.59 11.02 -16.70
C PHE A 168 -7.74 9.52 -17.00
N LYS A 169 -7.62 9.08 -18.25
CA LYS A 169 -7.52 7.65 -18.60
C LYS A 169 -6.32 6.99 -17.93
N ARG A 170 -5.17 7.66 -17.90
CA ARG A 170 -3.98 7.18 -17.15
C ARG A 170 -4.25 7.08 -15.65
N CYS A 171 -4.93 8.07 -15.05
CA CYS A 171 -5.37 7.97 -13.65
C CYS A 171 -6.31 6.78 -13.40
N HIS A 172 -7.23 6.50 -14.33
CA HIS A 172 -8.14 5.35 -14.23
C HIS A 172 -7.40 4.02 -14.26
N GLU A 173 -6.42 3.86 -15.16
CA GLU A 173 -5.56 2.68 -15.19
C GLU A 173 -4.83 2.48 -13.84
N ILE A 174 -4.25 3.55 -13.30
CA ILE A 174 -3.55 3.53 -12.01
C ILE A 174 -4.49 3.09 -10.88
N ILE A 175 -5.73 3.61 -10.83
CA ILE A 175 -6.74 3.22 -9.84
C ILE A 175 -7.01 1.71 -9.90
N VAL A 176 -7.34 1.21 -11.09
CA VAL A 176 -7.74 -0.20 -11.30
C VAL A 176 -6.61 -1.14 -10.92
N GLU A 177 -5.41 -0.88 -11.43
CA GLU A 177 -4.25 -1.73 -11.20
C GLU A 177 -3.78 -1.67 -9.75
N THR A 178 -3.90 -0.53 -9.08
CA THR A 178 -3.58 -0.42 -7.65
C THR A 178 -4.53 -1.23 -6.79
N ALA A 179 -5.83 -1.24 -7.10
CA ALA A 179 -6.79 -2.09 -6.40
C ALA A 179 -6.43 -3.58 -6.56
N GLY A 180 -6.10 -4.01 -7.77
CA GLY A 180 -5.66 -5.38 -8.05
C GLY A 180 -4.39 -5.77 -7.30
N MET A 181 -3.32 -4.96 -7.38
CA MET A 181 -2.06 -5.21 -6.67
C MET A 181 -2.25 -5.28 -5.15
N THR A 182 -3.12 -4.43 -4.60
CA THR A 182 -3.40 -4.42 -3.16
C THR A 182 -4.12 -5.69 -2.73
N MET A 183 -5.14 -6.13 -3.47
CA MET A 183 -5.83 -7.40 -3.21
C MET A 183 -4.89 -8.59 -3.31
N GLU A 184 -4.04 -8.63 -4.34
CA GLU A 184 -3.04 -9.69 -4.50
C GLU A 184 -2.11 -9.79 -3.28
N LEU A 185 -1.63 -8.64 -2.77
CA LEU A 185 -0.77 -8.60 -1.59
C LEU A 185 -1.47 -9.03 -0.31
N LEU A 186 -2.75 -8.66 -0.12
CA LEU A 186 -3.54 -9.15 1.01
C LEU A 186 -3.63 -10.68 0.99
N LEU A 187 -3.93 -11.25 -0.18
CA LEU A 187 -4.06 -12.71 -0.36
C LEU A 187 -2.72 -13.42 -0.16
N ASP A 188 -1.63 -12.89 -0.73
CA ASP A 188 -0.27 -13.42 -0.54
C ASP A 188 0.15 -13.41 0.93
N ALA A 189 -0.08 -12.30 1.64
CA ALA A 189 0.27 -12.16 3.04
C ALA A 189 -0.54 -13.12 3.93
N ASN A 190 -1.81 -13.33 3.60
CA ASN A 190 -2.67 -14.27 4.31
C ASN A 190 -2.24 -15.74 4.09
N GLU A 191 -1.88 -16.09 2.85
CA GLU A 191 -1.46 -17.45 2.47
C GLU A 191 -0.06 -17.81 3.01
N LYS A 192 0.90 -16.90 2.85
CA LYS A 192 2.33 -17.17 3.11
C LYS A 192 2.80 -16.68 4.49
N GLY A 193 2.02 -15.80 5.11
CA GLY A 193 2.36 -15.10 6.34
C GLY A 193 2.97 -13.71 6.06
N LEU A 194 2.57 -12.72 6.86
CA LEU A 194 2.97 -11.33 6.67
C LEU A 194 4.50 -11.12 6.62
N THR A 195 5.25 -11.87 7.44
CA THR A 195 6.71 -11.75 7.56
C THR A 195 7.50 -12.57 6.53
N SER A 196 6.82 -13.31 5.64
CA SER A 196 7.46 -14.13 4.61
C SER A 196 7.60 -13.41 3.27
N LEU A 197 6.96 -12.24 3.12
CA LEU A 197 7.02 -11.48 1.88
C LEU A 197 8.45 -11.02 1.61
N PRO A 198 8.91 -11.04 0.35
CA PRO A 198 10.22 -10.50 0.02
C PRO A 198 10.25 -8.98 0.24
N VAL A 199 11.43 -8.44 0.51
CA VAL A 199 11.65 -6.99 0.52
C VAL A 199 12.03 -6.51 -0.89
N GLY A 200 11.45 -5.40 -1.35
CA GLY A 200 11.88 -4.69 -2.55
C GLY A 200 12.96 -3.65 -2.25
N ASP A 201 13.02 -2.58 -3.04
CA ASP A 201 13.91 -1.47 -2.71
C ASP A 201 13.48 -0.80 -1.41
N THR A 202 14.45 -0.44 -0.59
CA THR A 202 14.27 0.18 0.72
C THR A 202 14.98 1.53 0.75
N VAL A 203 14.70 2.31 1.80
CA VAL A 203 15.46 3.53 2.10
C VAL A 203 16.96 3.26 2.32
N TYR A 204 17.36 2.01 2.54
CA TYR A 204 18.74 1.57 2.74
C TYR A 204 19.34 0.87 1.51
N SER A 205 18.62 0.75 0.39
CA SER A 205 19.11 0.03 -0.80
C SER A 205 20.49 0.52 -1.27
N TYR A 206 20.79 1.80 -1.11
CA TYR A 206 22.09 2.39 -1.46
C TYR A 206 23.29 1.80 -0.67
N LEU A 207 23.06 1.19 0.51
CA LEU A 207 24.10 0.51 1.29
C LEU A 207 24.41 -0.91 0.76
N PHE A 208 23.58 -1.42 -0.15
CA PHE A 208 23.67 -2.78 -0.69
C PHE A 208 24.05 -2.82 -2.16
N ALA A 209 24.05 -1.67 -2.85
CA ALA A 209 24.66 -1.56 -4.17
C ALA A 209 26.17 -1.83 -4.06
N GLU A 210 26.69 -2.68 -4.92
CA GLU A 210 28.13 -2.99 -5.04
C GLU A 210 28.88 -1.84 -5.73
#